data_AF-A0AA88UBR0-F1
#
_entry.id   AF-A0AA88UBR0-F1
#
_cell.length_a   1.000
_cell.length_b   1.000
_cell.length_c   1.000
_cell.angle_alpha   90.00
_cell.angle_beta   90.00
_cell.angle_gamma   90.00
#
_symmetry.space_group_name_H-M   'P 1'
#
loop_
_entity.id
_entity.type
_entity.pdbx_description
1 polymer ?
#
loop_
_entity_poly.entity_id
_entity_poly.type
_entity_poly.pdbx_seq_one_letter_code
_entity_poly.pdbx_strand_id
1 'polypeptide(L)'
;MEKPVYLLLFPLALLVHFLINKLLCWRSSPQLPPEPFAWPIVGNIFQLGWKPHVSLTNLARTYGELMMLSIGGHPVAVASLPEAAMQILRTHDRMLSGRWG
;
A
#
# COMPACT_ATOMS: atom_id res chain seq x y z
N MET A 1 44.43 -8.57 0.58
CA MET A 1 44.13 -7.29 -0.09
C MET A 1 42.78 -7.35 -0.83
N GLU A 2 41.81 -8.15 -0.36
CA GLU A 2 40.56 -8.48 -1.09
C GLU A 2 39.25 -7.94 -0.46
N LYS A 3 39.34 -7.19 0.65
CA LYS A 3 38.17 -6.62 1.34
C LYS A 3 37.35 -5.56 0.56
N PRO A 4 37.88 -4.76 -0.40
CA PRO A 4 37.10 -3.69 -1.00
C PRO A 4 36.01 -4.20 -1.97
N VAL A 5 36.17 -5.42 -2.50
CA VAL A 5 35.21 -5.99 -3.47
C VAL A 5 33.89 -6.35 -2.78
N TYR A 6 33.94 -6.92 -1.57
CA TYR A 6 32.75 -7.28 -0.80
C TYR A 6 31.93 -6.06 -0.36
N LEU A 7 32.60 -4.94 -0.06
CA LEU A 7 31.94 -3.68 0.30
C LEU A 7 31.11 -3.09 -0.85
N LEU A 8 31.47 -3.36 -2.10
CA LEU A 8 30.76 -2.89 -3.29
C LEU A 8 29.69 -3.89 -3.75
N LEU A 9 29.92 -5.19 -3.59
CA LEU A 9 28.95 -6.24 -3.94
C LEU A 9 27.73 -6.26 -3.02
N PHE A 10 27.90 -5.98 -1.72
CA PHE A 10 26.80 -5.97 -0.75
C PHE A 10 25.68 -4.97 -1.07
N PRO A 11 25.94 -3.66 -1.30
CA PRO A 11 24.90 -2.71 -1.65
C PRO A 11 24.30 -3.00 -3.04
N LEU A 12 25.09 -3.51 -3.99
CA LEU A 12 24.61 -3.90 -5.31
C LEU A 12 23.60 -5.05 -5.21
N ALA A 13 23.90 -6.07 -4.40
CA ALA A 13 23.00 -7.19 -4.16
C ALA A 13 21.69 -6.75 -3.48
N LEU A 14 21.76 -5.85 -2.51
CA LEU A 14 20.57 -5.28 -1.87
C LEU A 14 19.72 -4.46 -2.85
N LEU A 15 20.34 -3.65 -3.71
CA LEU A 15 19.65 -2.88 -4.73
C LEU A 15 18.94 -3.80 -5.74
N VAL A 16 19.62 -4.85 -6.20
CA VAL A 16 19.05 -5.84 -7.12
C VAL A 16 17.89 -6.59 -6.45
N HIS A 17 18.04 -7.03 -5.20
CA HIS A 17 16.97 -7.67 -4.46
C HIS A 17 15.74 -6.76 -4.29
N PHE A 18 15.97 -5.48 -3.95
CA PHE A 18 14.90 -4.48 -3.86
C PHE A 18 14.17 -4.27 -5.19
N LEU A 19 14.92 -4.18 -6.30
CA LEU A 19 14.35 -4.03 -7.65
C LEU A 19 13.53 -5.26 -8.06
N ILE A 20 14.03 -6.47 -7.80
CA ILE A 20 13.33 -7.73 -8.10
C ILE A 20 12.03 -7.81 -7.29
N ASN A 21 12.05 -7.51 -5.99
CA ASN A 21 10.84 -7.53 -5.17
C ASN A 21 9.81 -6.51 -5.69
N LYS A 22 10.24 -5.32 -6.09
CA LYS A 22 9.35 -4.30 -6.67
C LYS A 22 8.75 -4.78 -8.00
N LEU A 23 9.56 -5.39 -8.87
CA LEU A 23 9.13 -5.91 -10.17
C LEU A 23 8.16 -7.10 -10.03
N LEU A 24 8.43 -8.01 -9.09
CA LEU A 24 7.58 -9.16 -8.80
C LEU A 24 6.22 -8.73 -8.21
N CYS A 25 6.21 -7.77 -7.27
CA CYS A 25 4.98 -7.22 -6.73
C CYS A 25 4.14 -6.49 -7.80
N TRP A 26 4.78 -5.77 -8.72
CA TRP A 26 4.07 -5.04 -9.78
C TRP A 26 3.37 -5.98 -10.76
N ARG A 27 3.98 -7.11 -11.12
CA ARG A 27 3.38 -8.07 -12.06
C ARG A 27 2.15 -8.79 -11.52
N SER A 28 1.93 -8.75 -10.20
CA SER A 28 0.87 -9.52 -9.55
C SER A 28 -0.37 -8.70 -9.21
N SER A 29 -0.57 -7.52 -9.81
CA SER A 29 -1.73 -6.66 -9.54
C SER A 29 -2.91 -6.94 -10.48
N PRO A 30 -3.91 -7.76 -10.08
CA PRO A 30 -5.19 -7.84 -10.79
C PRO A 30 -5.91 -6.50 -10.70
N GLN A 31 -6.13 -5.81 -11.83
CA GLN A 31 -6.94 -4.57 -11.98
C GLN A 31 -7.21 -3.83 -10.66
N LEU A 32 -6.13 -3.47 -9.96
CA LEU A 32 -6.28 -2.85 -8.66
C LEU A 32 -6.70 -1.41 -8.91
N PRO A 33 -7.54 -0.87 -8.01
CA PRO A 33 -7.91 0.52 -8.10
C PRO A 33 -6.63 1.38 -8.09
N PRO A 34 -6.65 2.55 -8.76
CA PRO A 34 -5.45 3.37 -8.92
C PRO A 34 -4.81 3.70 -7.57
N GLU A 35 -3.51 3.43 -7.45
CA GLU A 35 -2.75 3.72 -6.23
C GLU A 35 -2.15 5.12 -6.28
N PRO A 36 -2.39 5.96 -5.25
CA PRO A 36 -1.59 7.16 -5.02
C PRO A 36 -0.14 6.77 -4.75
N PHE A 37 0.79 7.63 -5.18
CA PHE A 37 2.21 7.38 -5.03
C PHE A 37 2.61 7.23 -3.55
N ALA A 38 3.00 6.02 -3.16
CA ALA A 38 3.41 5.66 -1.81
C ALA A 38 4.94 5.76 -1.63
N TRP A 39 5.37 6.37 -0.53
CA TRP A 39 6.80 6.42 -0.18
C TRP A 39 7.30 5.04 0.24
N PRO A 40 8.53 4.65 -0.11
CA PRO A 40 9.10 3.40 0.36
C PRO A 40 9.12 3.40 1.91
N ILE A 41 8.70 2.28 2.52
CA ILE A 41 8.62 2.04 3.97
C ILE A 41 7.45 2.76 4.68
N VAL A 42 7.27 4.07 4.48
CA VAL A 42 6.24 4.82 5.21
C VAL A 42 4.86 4.76 4.54
N GLY A 43 4.84 4.57 3.22
CA GLY A 43 3.62 4.57 2.41
C GLY A 43 3.02 5.97 2.25
N ASN A 44 1.70 6.03 2.25
CA ASN A 44 0.85 7.23 2.13
C ASN A 44 0.54 7.89 3.49
N ILE A 45 1.12 7.46 4.62
CA ILE A 45 0.85 8.05 5.95
C ILE A 45 1.01 9.58 5.95
N PHE A 46 2.07 10.08 5.30
CA PHE A 46 2.32 11.53 5.21
C PHE A 46 1.22 12.28 4.46
N GLN A 47 0.51 11.63 3.54
CA GLN A 47 -0.60 12.22 2.82
C GLN A 47 -1.88 12.29 3.68
N LEU A 48 -2.04 11.42 4.69
CA LEU A 48 -3.20 11.46 5.58
C LEU A 48 -3.13 12.61 6.58
N GLY A 49 -1.94 13.00 7.03
CA GLY A 49 -1.75 14.10 7.97
C GLY A 49 -2.55 13.94 9.27
N TRP A 50 -2.88 15.06 9.93
CA TRP A 50 -3.64 15.04 11.20
C TRP A 50 -5.14 14.86 11.04
N LYS A 51 -5.67 15.06 9.84
CA LYS A 51 -7.10 14.93 9.53
C LYS A 51 -7.29 13.85 8.46
N PRO A 52 -7.15 12.56 8.83
CA PRO A 52 -7.17 11.46 7.86
C PRO A 52 -8.47 11.42 7.06
N HIS A 53 -9.61 11.75 7.67
CA HIS A 53 -10.91 11.79 6.98
C HIS A 53 -10.93 12.80 5.82
N VAL A 54 -10.42 14.02 6.01
CA VAL A 54 -10.36 15.05 4.95
C VAL A 54 -9.41 14.63 3.84
N SER A 55 -8.24 14.13 4.22
CA SER A 55 -7.23 13.69 3.27
C SER A 55 -7.70 12.51 2.42
N LEU A 56 -8.39 11.54 3.03
CA LEU A 56 -9.02 10.42 2.34
C LEU A 56 -10.11 10.89 1.37
N THR A 57 -10.97 11.84 1.76
CA THR A 57 -11.97 12.41 0.86
C THR A 57 -11.31 13.13 -0.33
N ASN A 58 -10.23 13.87 -0.11
CA ASN A 58 -9.51 14.53 -1.19
C ASN A 58 -8.85 13.53 -2.13
N LEU A 59 -8.23 12.48 -1.60
CA LEU A 59 -7.65 11.38 -2.39
C LEU A 59 -8.74 10.65 -3.20
N ALA A 60 -9.91 10.39 -2.61
CA ALA A 60 -11.03 9.75 -3.30
C ALA A 60 -11.55 10.60 -4.48
N ARG A 61 -11.51 11.94 -4.38
CA ARG A 61 -11.86 12.82 -5.51
C ARG A 61 -10.85 12.75 -6.65
N THR A 62 -9.57 12.49 -6.35
CA THR A 62 -8.49 12.47 -7.35
C THR A 62 -8.31 11.09 -8.00
N TYR A 63 -8.38 10.02 -7.21
CA TYR A 63 -8.11 8.65 -7.65
C TYR A 63 -9.38 7.82 -7.84
N GLY A 64 -10.53 8.29 -7.37
CA GLY A 64 -11.80 7.60 -7.42
C GLY A 64 -12.23 7.02 -6.07
N GLU A 65 -13.49 6.63 -5.99
CA GLU A 65 -14.12 6.22 -4.73
C GLU A 65 -13.65 4.85 -4.22
N LEU A 66 -12.97 4.07 -5.07
CA LEU A 66 -12.24 2.87 -4.69
C LEU A 66 -10.77 3.10 -5.03
N MET A 67 -9.91 3.10 -4.02
CA MET A 67 -8.45 3.29 -4.15
C MET A 67 -7.71 2.41 -3.16
N MET A 68 -6.43 2.13 -3.42
CA MET A 68 -5.57 1.41 -2.49
C MET A 68 -4.46 2.34 -1.98
N LEU A 69 -4.22 2.32 -0.67
CA LEU A 69 -3.19 3.11 0.00
C LEU A 69 -2.20 2.20 0.71
N SER A 70 -0.92 2.56 0.76
CA SER A 70 0.01 1.90 1.67
C SER A 70 0.09 2.66 3.00
N ILE A 71 -0.08 2.01 4.14
CA ILE A 71 0.09 2.62 5.47
C ILE A 71 1.16 1.82 6.21
N GLY A 72 2.34 2.40 6.40
CA GLY A 72 3.44 1.74 7.13
C GLY A 72 3.93 0.46 6.45
N GLY A 73 3.88 0.42 5.11
CA GLY A 73 4.24 -0.76 4.32
C GLY A 73 3.12 -1.78 4.11
N HIS A 74 1.94 -1.58 4.72
CA HIS A 74 0.78 -2.46 4.52
C HIS A 74 -0.21 -1.85 3.54
N PRO A 75 -0.68 -2.60 2.51
CA PRO A 75 -1.73 -2.12 1.61
C PRO A 75 -3.08 -2.10 2.34
N VAL A 76 -3.83 -1.02 2.13
CA VAL A 76 -5.12 -0.72 2.74
C VAL A 76 -6.07 -0.28 1.62
N ALA A 77 -7.13 -1.05 1.42
CA ALA A 77 -8.19 -0.67 0.48
C ALA A 77 -9.09 0.39 1.13
N VAL A 78 -9.34 1.49 0.41
CA VAL A 78 -10.26 2.54 0.84
C VAL A 78 -11.45 2.55 -0.12
N ALA A 79 -12.62 2.25 0.43
CA ALA A 79 -13.90 2.36 -0.25
C ALA A 79 -14.66 3.56 0.33
N SER A 80 -14.74 4.65 -0.45
CA SER A 80 -15.54 5.84 -0.13
C SER A 80 -16.98 5.73 -0.62
N LEU A 81 -17.28 4.75 -1.48
CA LEU A 81 -18.61 4.47 -2.00
C LEU A 81 -19.38 3.54 -1.04
N PRO A 82 -20.64 3.86 -0.67
CA PRO A 82 -21.43 3.07 0.27
C PRO A 82 -21.68 1.63 -0.20
N GLU A 83 -21.91 1.41 -1.50
CA GLU A 83 -22.13 0.08 -2.07
C GLU A 83 -20.89 -0.81 -1.92
N ALA A 84 -19.71 -0.27 -2.21
CA ALA A 84 -18.44 -0.99 -2.08
C ALA A 84 -18.10 -1.26 -0.61
N ALA A 85 -18.31 -0.29 0.28
CA ALA A 85 -18.13 -0.47 1.71
C ALA A 85 -19.07 -1.56 2.26
N MET A 86 -20.33 -1.58 1.80
CA MET A 86 -21.30 -2.58 2.21
C MET A 86 -20.91 -3.99 1.74
N GLN A 87 -20.44 -4.14 0.50
CA GLN A 87 -19.91 -5.42 0.02
C GLN A 87 -18.72 -5.90 0.85
N ILE A 88 -17.73 -5.03 1.12
CA ILE A 88 -16.56 -5.37 1.91
C ILE A 88 -16.95 -5.80 3.33
N LEU A 89 -17.83 -5.02 3.99
CA LEU A 89 -18.31 -5.30 5.33
C LEU A 89 -19.12 -6.59 5.39
N ARG A 90 -19.92 -6.91 4.37
CA ARG A 90 -20.68 -8.17 4.31
C ARG A 90 -19.78 -9.38 4.08
N THR A 91 -18.81 -9.27 3.16
CA THR A 91 -17.89 -10.37 2.82
C THR A 91 -16.91 -10.66 3.97
N HIS A 92 -16.48 -9.62 4.69
CA HIS A 92 -15.48 -9.73 5.75
C HIS A 92 -16.05 -9.44 7.14
N ASP A 93 -17.37 -9.57 7.32
CA ASP A 93 -18.08 -9.25 8.57
C ASP A 93 -17.46 -9.95 9.78
N ARG A 94 -17.07 -11.22 9.62
CA ARG A 94 -16.44 -12.00 10.69
C ARG A 94 -15.07 -11.46 11.10
N MET A 95 -14.30 -10.93 10.16
CA MET A 95 -12.97 -10.36 10.45
C MET A 95 -13.05 -8.92 10.96
N LEU A 96 -14.03 -8.14 10.51
CA LEU A 96 -14.18 -6.72 10.82
C LEU A 96 -15.07 -6.44 12.02
N SER A 97 -15.96 -7.37 12.40
CA SER A 97 -16.86 -7.22 13.56
C SER A 97 -16.15 -7.27 14.93
N GLY A 98 -14.82 -7.48 14.96
CA GLY A 98 -14.05 -7.61 16.21
C GLY A 98 -14.40 -8.88 17.02
N ARG A 99 -15.34 -9.69 16.52
CA ARG A 99 -15.74 -10.98 17.07
C ARG A 99 -14.83 -12.08 16.53
N TRP A 100 -13.54 -11.96 16.81
CA TRP A 100 -12.61 -13.06 16.62
C TRP A 100 -12.71 -13.97 17.85
N GLY A 101 -13.10 -15.22 17.61
CA GLY A 101 -13.15 -16.31 18.59
C GLY A 101 -12.61 -17.57 17.93
#